data_AF-A0A699K1S7-F1
#
_entry.id   AF-A0A699K1S7-F1
#
_cell.length_a   1.000
_cell.length_b   1.000
_cell.length_c   1.000
_cell.angle_alpha   90.00
_cell.angle_beta   90.00
_cell.angle_gamma   90.00
#
_symmetry.space_group_name_H-M   'P 1'
#
loop_
_entity.id
_entity.type
_entity.pdbx_description
1 polymer ?
#
loop_
_entity_poly.entity_id
_entity_poly.type
_entity_poly.pdbx_seq_one_letter_code
_entity_poly.pdbx_strand_id
1 'polypeptide(L)'
;MIIIGVDNRPPMLEKSMYDTWKSRMELYMENRENGRMVFNSIQNGSLVWPTIVQEDRTTRTKKYEELLVTKKLQAECDLKATNIVLQDFQQI
;
A
#
# COMPACT_ATOMS: atom_id res chain seq x y z
N MET A 1 -36.06 15.35 11.15
CA MET A 1 -35.06 16.17 10.44
C MET A 1 -33.82 15.30 10.28
N ILE A 2 -33.61 14.73 9.09
CA ILE A 2 -32.42 13.92 8.79
C ILE A 2 -31.40 14.90 8.21
N ILE A 3 -30.29 15.10 8.90
CA ILE A 3 -29.19 15.92 8.39
C ILE A 3 -28.48 15.07 7.33
N ILE A 4 -28.88 15.23 6.07
CA ILE A 4 -28.16 14.70 4.91
C ILE A 4 -27.00 15.67 4.68
N GLY A 5 -25.80 15.28 5.10
CA GLY A 5 -24.63 16.16 5.07
C GLY A 5 -23.52 15.81 6.05
N VAL A 6 -23.60 14.67 6.76
CA VAL A 6 -22.41 14.12 7.42
C VAL A 6 -21.53 13.59 6.30
N ASP A 7 -20.43 14.28 6.07
CA ASP A 7 -19.43 13.88 5.09
C ASP A 7 -18.77 12.60 5.61
N ASN A 8 -19.28 11.44 5.19
CA ASN A 8 -18.73 10.12 5.54
C ASN A 8 -17.42 9.83 4.79
N ARG A 9 -16.78 10.87 4.22
CA ARG A 9 -15.49 10.73 3.59
C ARG A 9 -14.47 10.42 4.68
N PRO A 10 -13.65 9.37 4.48
CA PRO A 10 -12.55 9.10 5.38
C PRO A 10 -11.69 10.35 5.53
N PRO A 11 -11.26 10.73 6.75
CA PRO A 11 -10.57 12.00 6.98
C PRO A 11 -9.23 12.11 6.25
N MET A 12 -8.71 11.01 5.72
CA MET A 12 -7.58 11.00 4.79
C MET A 12 -7.85 11.78 3.48
N LEU A 13 -9.11 12.06 3.14
CA LEU A 13 -9.51 12.87 1.99
C LEU A 13 -9.63 14.37 2.30
N GLU A 14 -9.57 14.77 3.58
CA GLU A 14 -9.54 16.17 3.94
C GLU A 14 -8.14 16.74 3.74
N LYS A 15 -7.99 17.71 2.84
CA LYS A 15 -6.69 18.29 2.48
C LYS A 15 -5.94 18.88 3.68
N SER A 16 -6.65 19.39 4.68
CA SER A 16 -6.10 19.92 5.93
C SER A 16 -5.44 18.85 6.80
N MET A 17 -5.88 17.59 6.67
CA MET A 17 -5.41 16.46 7.48
C MET A 17 -4.26 15.70 6.82
N TYR A 18 -3.92 16.01 5.57
CA TYR A 18 -2.86 15.33 4.82
C TYR A 18 -1.51 15.37 5.54
N ASP A 19 -1.11 16.55 6.04
CA ASP A 19 0.18 16.69 6.75
C ASP A 19 0.18 15.92 8.08
N THR A 20 -0.95 15.95 8.80
CA THR A 20 -1.12 15.17 10.05
C THR A 20 -1.04 13.67 9.79
N TRP A 21 -1.72 13.19 8.75
CA TRP A 21 -1.69 11.79 8.34
C TRP A 21 -0.28 11.38 7.89
N LYS A 22 0.38 12.21 7.09
CA LYS A 22 1.74 11.98 6.60
C LYS A 22 2.74 11.86 7.76
N SER A 23 2.70 12.77 8.74
CA SER A 23 3.57 12.66 9.93
C SER A 23 3.29 11.42 10.77
N ARG A 24 2.02 11.00 10.90
CA ARG A 24 1.68 9.73 11.58
C ARG A 24 2.23 8.52 10.84
N MET A 25 2.14 8.51 9.51
CA MET A 25 2.73 7.46 8.68
C MET A 25 4.25 7.44 8.77
N GLU A 26 4.91 8.59 8.70
CA GLU A 26 6.37 8.69 8.84
C GLU A 26 6.84 8.12 10.20
N LEU A 27 6.19 8.51 11.30
CA LEU A 27 6.48 7.98 12.64
C LEU A 27 6.18 6.48 12.79
N TYR A 28 5.08 6.00 12.21
CA TYR A 28 4.75 4.57 12.22
C TYR A 28 5.85 3.76 11.51
N MET A 29 6.35 4.27 10.39
CA MET A 29 7.32 3.58 9.54
C MET A 29 8.74 3.63 10.08
N GLU A 30 9.12 4.69 10.81
CA GLU A 30 10.43 4.82 11.45
C GLU A 30 10.70 3.70 12.48
N ASN A 31 9.64 3.20 13.11
CA ASN A 31 9.72 2.17 14.15
C ASN A 31 9.54 0.73 13.65
N ARG A 32 9.42 0.50 12.33
CA ARG A 32 9.11 -0.81 11.76
C ARG A 32 10.21 -1.33 10.85
N GLU A 33 10.47 -2.63 10.94
CA GLU A 33 11.24 -3.34 9.94
C GLU A 33 10.55 -3.22 8.57
N ASN A 34 11.32 -2.83 7.55
CA ASN A 34 10.86 -2.50 6.20
C ASN A 34 9.87 -1.31 6.12
N GLY A 35 9.75 -0.48 7.17
CA GLY A 35 8.83 0.67 7.16
C GLY A 35 9.07 1.64 6.00
N ARG A 36 10.34 1.88 5.63
CA ARG A 36 10.69 2.67 4.44
C ARG A 36 10.18 2.04 3.14
N MET A 37 10.19 0.71 3.04
CA MET A 37 9.66 0.01 1.86
C MET A 37 8.13 0.10 1.79
N VAL A 38 7.45 -0.07 2.92
CA VAL A 38 5.98 0.09 3.02
C VAL A 38 5.56 1.52 2.68
N PHE A 39 6.26 2.53 3.20
CA PHE A 39 5.98 3.93 2.85
C PHE A 39 6.16 4.19 1.35
N ASN A 40 7.24 3.68 0.78
CA ASN A 40 7.47 3.77 -0.66
C ASN A 40 6.37 3.08 -1.48
N SER A 41 5.82 1.94 -1.01
CA SER A 41 4.66 1.27 -1.63
C SER A 41 3.41 2.13 -1.61
N ILE A 42 3.14 2.82 -0.49
CA ILE A 42 1.97 3.71 -0.37
C ILE A 42 2.11 4.89 -1.34
N GLN A 43 3.31 5.47 -1.45
CA GLN A 43 3.53 6.65 -2.29
C GLN A 43 3.62 6.33 -3.79
N ASN A 44 4.34 5.26 -4.16
CA ASN A 44 4.66 4.96 -5.55
C ASN A 44 3.77 3.85 -6.14
N GLY A 45 2.94 3.22 -5.31
CA GLY A 45 2.07 2.12 -5.70
C GLY A 45 2.70 0.74 -5.51
N SER A 46 1.87 -0.28 -5.77
CA SER A 46 2.20 -1.69 -5.59
C SER A 46 3.21 -2.20 -6.63
N LEU A 47 3.91 -3.28 -6.30
CA LEU A 47 4.82 -3.98 -7.19
C LEU A 47 4.15 -4.34 -8.51
N VAL A 48 4.77 -3.89 -9.60
CA VAL A 48 4.48 -4.43 -10.94
C VAL A 48 4.94 -5.88 -10.99
N TRP A 49 3.98 -6.79 -11.17
CA TRP A 49 4.26 -8.21 -11.12
C TRP A 49 5.06 -8.64 -12.37
N PRO A 50 6.23 -9.30 -12.19
CA PRO A 50 7.08 -9.68 -13.31
C PRO A 50 6.46 -10.81 -14.15
N THR A 51 6.73 -10.75 -15.45
CA THR A 51 6.33 -11.77 -16.43
C THR A 51 7.54 -12.57 -16.93
N ILE A 52 7.28 -13.82 -17.32
CA ILE A 52 8.22 -14.73 -17.99
C ILE A 52 7.68 -15.03 -19.38
N VAL A 53 8.57 -15.04 -20.37
CA VAL A 53 8.30 -15.56 -21.72
C VAL A 53 8.55 -17.07 -21.69
N GLN A 54 7.57 -17.84 -22.13
CA GLN A 54 7.66 -19.28 -22.27
C GLN A 54 8.26 -19.68 -23.62
N GLU A 55 8.64 -20.94 -23.77
CA GLU A 55 9.28 -21.45 -24.99
C GLU A 55 8.36 -21.38 -26.22
N ASP A 56 7.05 -21.49 -26.01
CA ASP A 56 6.00 -21.32 -27.02
C ASP A 56 5.70 -19.85 -27.37
N ARG A 57 6.53 -18.91 -26.89
CA ARG A 57 6.40 -17.45 -27.03
C ARG A 57 5.18 -16.85 -26.34
N THR A 58 4.47 -17.61 -25.50
CA THR A 58 3.44 -17.03 -24.65
C THR A 58 4.07 -16.33 -23.45
N THR A 59 3.39 -15.35 -22.87
CA THR A 59 3.83 -14.67 -21.65
C THR A 59 2.96 -15.09 -20.48
N ARG A 60 3.57 -15.49 -19.37
CA ARG A 60 2.87 -15.72 -18.10
C ARG A 60 3.46 -14.91 -16.97
N THR A 61 2.62 -14.56 -16.02
CA THR A 61 3.03 -13.93 -14.77
C THR A 61 3.83 -14.92 -13.91
N LYS A 62 4.89 -14.47 -13.24
CA LYS A 62 5.67 -15.31 -12.31
C LYS A 62 4.80 -15.75 -11.12
N LYS A 63 4.99 -16.95 -10.60
CA LYS A 63 4.47 -17.33 -9.28
C LYS A 63 5.28 -16.64 -8.19
N TYR A 64 4.70 -16.51 -6.99
CA TYR A 64 5.42 -15.97 -5.83
C TYR A 64 6.77 -16.65 -5.63
N GLU A 65 6.83 -17.98 -5.73
CA GLU A 65 8.07 -18.72 -5.51
C GLU A 65 9.16 -18.51 -6.55
N GLU A 66 8.80 -18.00 -7.73
CA GLU A 66 9.72 -17.66 -8.81
C GLU A 66 10.24 -16.21 -8.70
N LEU A 67 9.77 -15.46 -7.70
CA LEU A 67 10.22 -14.10 -7.42
C LEU A 67 11.57 -14.09 -6.70
N LEU A 68 12.38 -13.08 -7.03
CA LEU A 68 13.58 -12.75 -6.26
C LEU A 68 13.20 -12.35 -4.83
N VAL A 69 14.10 -12.58 -3.88
CA VAL A 69 13.91 -12.25 -2.46
C VAL A 69 13.47 -10.79 -2.27
N THR A 70 14.08 -9.85 -3.00
CA THR A 70 13.73 -8.43 -2.94
C THR A 70 12.31 -8.14 -3.44
N LYS A 71 11.82 -8.88 -4.43
CA LYS A 71 10.47 -8.75 -4.98
C LYS A 71 9.42 -9.39 -4.07
N LYS A 72 9.75 -10.51 -3.43
CA LYS A 72 8.92 -11.10 -2.36
C LYS A 72 8.74 -10.12 -1.21
N LEU A 73 9.84 -9.54 -0.73
CA LEU A 73 9.82 -8.54 0.34
C LEU A 73 8.98 -7.32 -0.04
N GLN A 74 9.10 -6.84 -1.28
CA GLN A 74 8.28 -5.74 -1.78
C GLN A 74 6.79 -6.11 -1.79
N ALA A 75 6.42 -7.29 -2.31
CA ALA A 75 5.02 -7.74 -2.31
C ALA A 75 4.44 -7.87 -0.90
N GLU A 76 5.23 -8.35 0.08
CA GLU A 76 4.82 -8.37 1.49
C GLU A 76 4.62 -6.95 2.05
N CYS A 77 5.47 -6.00 1.67
CA CYS A 77 5.32 -4.60 2.04
C CYS A 77 4.08 -3.97 1.41
N ASP A 78 3.76 -4.30 0.16
CA ASP A 78 2.56 -3.81 -0.53
C ASP A 78 1.27 -4.32 0.13
N LEU A 79 1.27 -5.57 0.61
CA LEU A 79 0.17 -6.12 1.41
C LEU A 79 0.01 -5.38 2.73
N LYS A 80 1.12 -5.10 3.44
CA LYS A 80 1.10 -4.30 4.67
C LYS A 80 0.62 -2.87 4.42
N ALA A 81 1.07 -2.24 3.35
CA ALA A 81 0.62 -0.92 2.90
C ALA A 81 -0.89 -0.90 2.67
N THR A 82 -1.40 -1.89 1.95
CA THR A 82 -2.84 -2.04 1.69
C THR A 82 -3.63 -2.19 2.99
N ASN A 83 -3.17 -3.04 3.91
CA ASN A 83 -3.82 -3.23 5.20
C ASN A 83 -3.82 -1.96 6.06
N ILE A 84 -2.72 -1.20 6.08
CA ILE A 84 -2.62 0.06 6.84
C ILE A 84 -3.59 1.10 6.27
N VAL A 85 -3.58 1.27 4.95
CA VAL A 85 -4.51 2.18 4.26
C VAL A 85 -5.96 1.77 4.56
N LEU A 86 -6.30 0.48 4.45
CA LEU A 86 -7.64 -0.03 4.74
C LEU A 86 -8.03 0.08 6.23
N GLN A 87 -7.10 -0.10 7.17
CA GLN A 87 -7.37 0.04 8.60
C GLN A 87 -7.63 1.50 9.00
N ASP A 88 -6.85 2.43 8.45
CA ASP A 88 -7.08 3.87 8.64
C ASP A 88 -8.40 4.31 7.99
N PHE A 89 -8.84 3.63 6.92
CA PHE A 89 -10.17 3.80 6.36
C PHE A 89 -11.30 3.26 7.25
N GLN A 90 -11.02 2.34 8.18
CA GLN A 90 -12.03 1.66 9.01
C GLN A 90 -12.11 2.13 10.47
N GLN A 91 -11.15 2.92 10.97
CA GLN A 91 -11.10 3.32 12.39
C GLN A 91 -11.79 4.65 12.74
N ILE A 92 -12.71 5.17 11.90
CA ILE A 92 -13.43 6.44 12.16
C ILE A 92 -14.90 6.31 11.79
#